data_AF-A0A376RN48-F1
#
_entry.id   AF-A0A376RN48-F1
#
_cell.length_a   1.000
_cell.length_b   1.000
_cell.length_c   1.000
_cell.angle_alpha   90.00
_cell.angle_beta   90.00
_cell.angle_gamma   90.00
#
_symmetry.space_group_name_H-M   'P 1'
#
loop_
_entity.id
_entity.type
_entity.pdbx_description
1 polymer ?
#
loop_
_entity_poly.entity_id
_entity_poly.type
_entity_poly.pdbx_seq_one_letter_code
_entity_poly.pdbx_strand_id
1 'polypeptide(L)'
;MKFIIKLFPEITIKSQSVRLRFIKILTGNIRNVLKHYDETLAVVRHWDNIEVRAKDENQRLAIRDALTRIPGIHHILEVEDVPFTDMHDIFEKALVQYRDQLEGKTFCVRVKRRGKHDFSSIDVERYVGGGLNQHIESARVKLTNPEVTVHLEVEDDRLLLIKGRYEGIGGFPDRHPGRCAVAHFRWFRLRCFQLYVDASRLPRALLFL
;
A
#
# COMPACT_ATOMS: atom_id res chain seq x y z
N MET A 1 7.92 11.61 7.91
CA MET A 1 7.76 10.52 6.91
C MET A 1 6.41 9.84 7.02
N LYS A 2 5.91 9.27 5.92
CA LYS A 2 4.64 8.52 5.90
C LYS A 2 4.84 7.19 5.18
N PHE A 3 4.26 6.13 5.72
CA PHE A 3 4.19 4.83 5.09
C PHE A 3 2.74 4.42 4.90
N ILE A 4 2.41 3.96 3.70
CA ILE A 4 1.11 3.36 3.38
C ILE A 4 1.29 1.85 3.26
N ILE A 5 0.65 1.12 4.15
CA ILE A 5 0.71 -0.33 4.24
C ILE A 5 -0.52 -0.89 3.52
N LYS A 6 -0.27 -1.68 2.48
CA LYS A 6 -1.32 -2.42 1.78
C LYS A 6 -1.46 -3.81 2.39
N LEU A 7 -2.71 -4.18 2.65
CA LEU A 7 -3.10 -5.44 3.27
C LEU A 7 -2.96 -6.59 2.26
N PHE A 8 -2.72 -7.80 2.77
CA PHE A 8 -2.69 -9.01 1.95
C PHE A 8 -4.06 -9.28 1.30
N PRO A 9 -4.13 -9.56 -0.02
CA PRO A 9 -5.40 -9.74 -0.75
C PRO A 9 -6.38 -10.74 -0.08
N GLU A 10 -5.84 -11.77 0.56
CA GLU A 10 -6.56 -12.81 1.27
C GLU A 10 -7.30 -12.29 2.50
N ILE A 11 -6.87 -11.17 3.07
CA ILE A 11 -7.57 -10.42 4.13
C ILE A 11 -8.69 -9.59 3.51
N THR A 12 -8.44 -8.99 2.34
CA THR A 12 -9.39 -8.12 1.62
C THR A 12 -10.60 -8.89 1.09
N ILE A 13 -10.42 -10.16 0.71
CA ILE A 13 -11.50 -11.04 0.21
C ILE A 13 -12.46 -11.50 1.33
N LYS A 14 -12.11 -11.34 2.62
CA LYS A 14 -12.95 -11.78 3.74
C LYS A 14 -14.14 -10.86 3.97
N SER A 15 -15.15 -11.38 4.68
CA SER A 15 -16.30 -10.58 5.13
C SER A 15 -15.86 -9.38 5.97
N GLN A 16 -16.67 -8.32 5.95
CA GLN A 16 -16.35 -7.04 6.60
C GLN A 16 -15.97 -7.19 8.08
N SER A 17 -16.69 -8.04 8.82
CA SER A 17 -16.42 -8.29 10.25
C SER A 17 -15.07 -8.96 10.49
N VAL A 18 -14.69 -9.93 9.66
CA VAL A 18 -13.41 -10.62 9.73
C VAL A 18 -12.27 -9.68 9.32
N ARG A 19 -12.46 -8.90 8.26
CA ARG A 19 -11.49 -7.91 7.79
C ARG A 19 -11.20 -6.86 8.86
N LEU A 20 -12.22 -6.30 9.49
CA LEU A 20 -12.07 -5.32 10.59
C LEU A 20 -11.29 -5.91 11.77
N ARG A 21 -11.53 -7.18 12.12
CA ARG A 21 -10.78 -7.87 13.17
C ARG A 21 -9.30 -8.00 12.81
N PHE A 22 -8.98 -8.41 11.58
CA PHE A 22 -7.60 -8.52 11.12
C PHE A 22 -6.88 -7.18 11.07
N ILE A 23 -7.53 -6.14 10.55
CA ILE A 23 -6.98 -4.76 10.54
C ILE A 23 -6.67 -4.30 11.96
N LYS A 24 -7.56 -4.58 12.93
CA LYS A 24 -7.34 -4.23 14.34
C LYS A 24 -6.12 -4.97 14.93
N ILE A 25 -5.96 -6.26 14.64
CA ILE A 25 -4.80 -7.05 15.10
C ILE A 25 -3.52 -6.51 14.46
N LEU A 26 -3.52 -6.31 13.15
CA LEU A 26 -2.35 -5.81 12.42
C LEU A 26 -1.93 -4.42 12.89
N THR A 27 -2.89 -3.51 13.10
CA THR A 27 -2.64 -2.18 13.66
C THR A 27 -1.99 -2.27 15.04
N GLY A 28 -2.44 -3.21 15.89
CA GLY A 28 -1.84 -3.47 17.20
C GLY A 28 -0.41 -4.01 17.10
N ASN A 29 -0.17 -4.96 16.18
CA ASN A 29 1.16 -5.51 15.95
C ASN A 29 2.14 -4.44 15.45
N ILE A 30 1.73 -3.64 14.46
CA ILE A 30 2.52 -2.51 13.94
C ILE A 30 2.87 -1.56 15.07
N ARG A 31 1.88 -1.16 15.88
CA ARG A 31 2.12 -0.25 17.02
C ARG A 31 3.10 -0.85 18.02
N ASN A 32 2.97 -2.14 18.36
CA ASN A 32 3.86 -2.79 19.32
C ASN A 32 5.30 -2.89 18.81
N VAL A 33 5.50 -3.24 17.53
CA VAL A 33 6.83 -3.33 16.92
C VAL A 33 7.47 -1.94 16.80
N LEU A 34 6.70 -0.95 16.37
CA LEU A 34 7.21 0.39 16.10
C LEU A 34 7.40 1.27 17.35
N LYS A 35 6.74 0.94 18.47
CA LYS A 35 6.90 1.68 19.73
C LYS A 35 8.36 1.76 20.21
N HIS A 36 9.19 0.77 19.86
CA HIS A 36 10.61 0.75 20.22
C HIS A 36 11.47 1.74 19.43
N TYR A 37 10.97 2.24 18.29
CA TYR A 37 11.71 3.13 17.39
C TYR A 37 11.24 4.59 17.51
N ASP A 38 9.92 4.82 17.61
CA ASP A 38 9.33 6.15 17.75
C ASP A 38 8.06 6.08 18.63
N GLU A 39 8.11 6.65 19.83
CA GLU A 39 6.96 6.70 20.74
C GLU A 39 5.86 7.66 20.27
N THR A 40 6.19 8.61 19.39
CA THR A 40 5.25 9.61 18.85
C THR A 40 4.58 9.17 17.56
N LEU A 41 4.84 7.92 17.13
CA LEU A 41 4.35 7.36 15.89
C LEU A 41 2.81 7.24 15.88
N ALA A 42 2.20 7.76 14.82
CA ALA A 42 0.76 7.68 14.61
C ALA A 42 0.43 6.56 13.61
N VAL A 43 -0.36 5.59 14.04
CA VAL A 43 -0.92 4.55 13.16
C VAL A 43 -2.40 4.84 12.93
N VAL A 44 -2.76 5.20 11.70
CA VAL A 44 -4.12 5.51 11.28
C VAL A 44 -4.64 4.36 10.42
N ARG A 45 -5.85 3.90 10.72
CA ARG A 45 -6.52 2.87 9.93
C ARG A 45 -7.44 3.52 8.90
N HIS A 46 -7.29 3.15 7.64
CA HIS A 46 -8.24 3.48 6.58
C HIS A 46 -9.02 2.21 6.18
N TRP A 47 -10.00 2.37 5.29
CA TRP A 47 -10.84 1.25 4.85
C TRP A 47 -10.05 0.14 4.15
N ASP A 48 -9.09 0.51 3.29
CA ASP A 48 -8.32 -0.42 2.44
C ASP A 48 -6.82 -0.46 2.75
N ASN A 49 -6.33 0.42 3.63
CA ASN A 49 -4.91 0.53 3.94
C ASN A 49 -4.68 0.99 5.39
N ILE A 50 -3.45 0.82 5.86
CA ILE A 50 -3.01 1.34 7.15
C ILE A 50 -1.94 2.38 6.87
N GLU A 51 -2.06 3.54 7.48
CA GLU A 51 -1.10 4.62 7.38
C GLU A 51 -0.27 4.71 8.66
N VAL A 52 1.03 4.85 8.50
CA VAL A 52 1.98 5.04 9.59
C VAL A 52 2.71 6.36 9.37
N ARG A 53 2.61 7.28 10.33
CA ARG A 53 3.32 8.56 10.33
C ARG A 53 4.38 8.54 11.42
N ALA A 54 5.63 8.78 11.03
CA ALA A 54 6.75 8.94 11.96
C ALA A 54 7.38 10.32 11.76
N LYS A 55 7.87 10.92 12.86
CA LYS A 55 8.49 12.25 12.83
C LYS A 55 10.00 12.19 12.64
N ASP A 56 10.65 11.17 13.19
CA ASP A 56 12.11 11.05 13.15
C ASP A 56 12.61 10.41 11.85
N GLU A 57 13.25 11.20 10.99
CA GLU A 57 13.83 10.75 9.71
C GLU A 57 14.99 9.75 9.84
N ASN A 58 15.71 9.77 10.97
CA ASN A 58 16.87 8.89 11.16
C ASN A 58 16.45 7.41 11.28
N GLN A 59 15.25 7.15 11.79
CA GLN A 59 14.71 5.79 11.98
C GLN A 59 14.04 5.22 10.73
N ARG A 60 14.03 5.96 9.60
CA ARG A 60 13.33 5.57 8.37
C ARG A 60 13.67 4.15 7.90
N LEU A 61 14.96 3.82 7.85
CA LEU A 61 15.44 2.51 7.41
C LEU A 61 15.05 1.40 8.38
N ALA A 62 15.16 1.66 9.69
CA ALA A 62 14.83 0.71 10.74
C ALA A 62 13.31 0.43 10.80
N ILE A 63 12.48 1.48 10.71
CA ILE A 63 11.02 1.36 10.64
C ILE A 63 10.61 0.57 9.41
N ARG A 64 11.18 0.89 8.24
CA ARG A 64 10.91 0.17 7.00
C ARG A 64 11.23 -1.32 7.13
N ASP A 65 12.41 -1.67 7.62
CA ASP A 65 12.83 -3.06 7.81
C ASP A 65 12.02 -3.78 8.90
N ALA A 66 11.60 -3.08 9.95
CA ALA A 66 10.68 -3.63 10.94
C ALA A 66 9.31 -3.94 10.31
N LEU A 67 8.79 -3.07 9.45
CA LEU A 67 7.50 -3.26 8.77
C LEU A 67 7.51 -4.45 7.81
N THR A 68 8.59 -4.69 7.05
CA THR A 68 8.65 -5.82 6.10
C THR A 68 8.56 -7.17 6.80
N ARG A 69 8.93 -7.25 8.09
CA ARG A 69 8.91 -8.46 8.92
C ARG A 69 7.56 -8.75 9.58
N ILE A 70 6.56 -7.88 9.44
CA ILE A 70 5.25 -8.04 10.09
C ILE A 70 4.31 -8.89 9.22
N PRO A 71 3.81 -10.05 9.72
CA PRO A 71 2.83 -10.86 9.01
C PRO A 71 1.52 -10.11 8.75
N GLY A 72 0.95 -10.31 7.57
CA GLY A 72 -0.29 -9.64 7.12
C GLY A 72 -0.07 -8.42 6.22
N ILE A 73 1.18 -7.97 6.05
CA ILE A 73 1.55 -6.88 5.15
C ILE A 73 1.91 -7.44 3.78
N HIS A 74 1.26 -6.94 2.73
CA HIS A 74 1.58 -7.30 1.34
C HIS A 74 2.76 -6.49 0.81
N HIS A 75 2.60 -5.18 0.80
CA HIS A 75 3.67 -4.25 0.45
C HIS A 75 3.49 -2.93 1.20
N ILE A 76 4.61 -2.24 1.37
CA ILE A 76 4.77 -0.97 2.06
C ILE A 76 5.16 0.05 1.02
N LEU A 77 4.42 1.14 0.96
CA LEU A 77 4.73 2.29 0.13
C LEU A 77 5.31 3.36 1.04
N GLU A 78 6.56 3.73 0.80
CA GLU A 78 7.16 4.90 1.42
C GLU A 78 6.71 6.13 0.63
N VAL A 79 6.01 7.04 1.30
CA VAL A 79 5.42 8.21 0.67
C VAL A 79 5.82 9.49 1.38
N GLU A 80 6.06 10.53 0.59
CA GLU A 80 6.19 11.89 1.08
C GLU A 80 4.88 12.63 0.90
N ASP A 81 4.38 13.22 1.98
CA ASP A 81 3.13 13.96 2.03
C ASP A 81 3.46 15.44 2.08
N VAL A 82 3.23 16.13 0.97
CA VAL A 82 3.56 17.56 0.82
C VAL A 82 2.32 18.31 0.34
N PRO A 83 2.03 19.50 0.87
CA PRO A 83 1.00 20.36 0.29
C PRO A 83 1.41 20.74 -1.13
N PHE A 84 0.46 20.97 -2.03
CA PHE A 84 0.75 21.54 -3.35
C PHE A 84 -0.13 22.75 -3.64
N THR A 85 0.37 23.66 -4.47
CA THR A 85 -0.37 24.87 -4.85
C THR A 85 -0.99 24.73 -6.24
N ASP A 86 -0.20 24.31 -7.21
CA ASP A 86 -0.62 24.16 -8.60
C ASP A 86 0.05 22.94 -9.27
N MET A 87 -0.26 22.72 -10.55
CA MET A 87 0.37 21.63 -11.32
C MET A 87 1.88 21.83 -11.52
N HIS A 88 2.37 23.06 -11.49
CA HIS A 88 3.79 23.37 -11.65
C HIS A 88 4.59 22.94 -10.43
N ASP A 89 4.10 23.26 -9.24
CA ASP A 89 4.65 22.85 -7.95
C ASP A 89 4.69 21.31 -7.81
N ILE A 90 3.67 20.60 -8.32
CA ILE A 90 3.70 19.12 -8.41
C ILE A 90 4.89 18.65 -9.26
N PHE A 91 5.12 19.29 -10.41
CA PHE A 91 6.24 18.97 -11.30
C PHE A 91 7.59 19.25 -10.61
N GLU A 92 7.77 20.41 -9.98
CA GLU A 92 9.03 20.77 -9.32
C GLU A 92 9.39 19.76 -8.23
N LYS A 93 8.39 19.38 -7.41
CA LYS A 93 8.55 18.36 -6.37
C LYS A 93 8.86 16.98 -6.96
N ALA A 94 8.18 16.60 -8.03
CA ALA A 94 8.47 15.34 -8.73
C ALA A 94 9.88 15.34 -9.34
N LEU A 95 10.34 16.46 -9.89
CA LEU A 95 11.67 16.60 -10.45
C LEU A 95 12.74 16.37 -9.38
N VAL A 96 12.64 17.05 -8.24
CA VAL A 96 13.58 16.88 -7.12
C VAL A 96 13.63 15.43 -6.64
N GLN A 97 12.47 14.77 -6.56
CA GLN A 97 12.36 13.43 -6.00
C GLN A 97 12.77 12.30 -6.95
N TYR A 98 12.55 12.44 -8.26
CA TYR A 98 12.72 11.37 -9.24
C TYR A 98 13.90 11.56 -10.20
N ARG A 99 14.57 12.73 -10.21
CA ARG A 99 15.69 13.00 -11.13
C ARG A 99 16.71 11.86 -11.19
N ASP A 100 17.28 11.50 -10.06
CA ASP A 100 18.33 10.49 -9.96
C ASP A 100 17.84 9.08 -10.38
N GLN A 101 16.53 8.81 -10.22
CA GLN A 101 15.96 7.51 -10.57
C GLN A 101 15.72 7.37 -12.08
N LEU A 102 15.45 8.49 -12.75
CA LEU A 102 15.02 8.60 -14.15
C LEU A 102 16.18 8.81 -15.13
N GLU A 103 17.34 9.25 -14.65
CA GLU A 103 18.52 9.44 -15.49
C GLU A 103 18.88 8.14 -16.25
N GLY A 104 18.96 8.26 -17.58
CA GLY A 104 19.31 7.18 -18.49
C GLY A 104 18.25 6.09 -18.68
N LYS A 105 17.03 6.27 -18.16
CA LYS A 105 15.97 5.25 -18.20
C LYS A 105 14.70 5.72 -18.91
N THR A 106 13.90 4.75 -19.32
CA THR A 106 12.55 5.00 -19.82
C THR A 106 11.53 5.05 -18.69
N PHE A 107 10.59 5.99 -18.75
CA PHE A 107 9.61 6.16 -17.67
C PHE A 107 8.18 6.49 -18.12
N CYS A 108 7.24 6.22 -17.22
CA CYS A 108 5.84 6.61 -17.35
C CYS A 108 5.38 7.27 -16.06
N VAL A 109 4.58 8.33 -16.16
CA VAL A 109 3.93 8.96 -15.02
C VAL A 109 2.51 8.39 -14.90
N ARG A 110 2.14 7.99 -13.69
CA ARG A 110 0.80 7.49 -13.36
C ARG A 110 0.26 8.28 -12.19
N VAL A 111 -0.81 9.02 -12.43
CA VAL A 111 -1.42 9.90 -11.43
C VAL A 111 -2.75 9.32 -10.99
N LYS A 112 -2.91 9.18 -9.67
CA LYS A 112 -4.20 8.85 -9.06
C LYS A 112 -4.75 10.06 -8.34
N ARG A 113 -5.98 10.43 -8.64
CA ARG A 113 -6.65 11.59 -8.05
C ARG A 113 -7.77 11.16 -7.10
N ARG A 114 -7.83 11.77 -5.93
CA ARG A 114 -8.90 11.64 -4.93
C ARG A 114 -9.27 13.04 -4.45
N GLY A 115 -10.56 13.39 -4.55
CA GLY A 115 -11.03 14.74 -4.22
C GLY A 115 -11.58 15.51 -5.44
N LYS A 116 -11.75 16.81 -5.28
CA LYS A 116 -12.24 17.73 -6.32
C LYS A 116 -11.11 18.67 -6.75
N HIS A 117 -10.76 18.63 -8.03
CA HIS A 117 -9.73 19.46 -8.65
C HIS A 117 -10.20 19.92 -10.02
N ASP A 118 -9.67 21.07 -10.46
CA ASP A 118 -9.98 21.66 -11.77
C ASP A 118 -9.20 20.99 -12.92
N PHE A 119 -8.27 20.09 -12.61
CA PHE A 119 -7.47 19.33 -13.57
C PHE A 119 -7.80 17.84 -13.55
N SER A 120 -7.65 17.18 -14.70
CA SER A 120 -7.74 15.72 -14.78
C SER A 120 -6.41 15.06 -14.42
N SER A 121 -6.45 13.77 -14.05
CA SER A 121 -5.23 12.98 -13.85
C SER A 121 -4.38 12.90 -15.12
N ILE A 122 -5.01 12.90 -16.30
CA ILE A 122 -4.32 12.87 -17.60
C ILE A 122 -3.56 14.18 -17.83
N ASP A 123 -4.13 15.32 -17.45
CA ASP A 123 -3.46 16.62 -17.59
C ASP A 123 -2.19 16.68 -16.74
N VAL A 124 -2.26 16.19 -15.50
CA VAL A 124 -1.09 16.10 -14.61
C VAL A 124 -0.05 15.13 -15.16
N GLU A 125 -0.47 13.95 -15.65
CA GLU A 125 0.46 12.98 -16.27
C GLU A 125 1.21 13.59 -17.46
N ARG A 126 0.51 14.31 -18.33
CA ARG A 126 1.09 14.97 -19.50
C ARG A 126 2.01 16.12 -19.10
N TYR A 127 1.57 16.95 -18.15
CA TYR A 127 2.32 18.11 -17.70
C TYR A 127 3.61 17.71 -16.97
N VAL A 128 3.50 16.84 -15.97
CA VAL A 128 4.65 16.34 -15.19
C VAL A 128 5.57 15.49 -16.07
N GLY A 129 5.00 14.59 -16.90
CA GLY A 129 5.79 13.77 -17.81
C GLY A 129 6.55 14.59 -18.86
N GLY A 130 5.90 15.63 -19.41
CA GLY A 130 6.54 16.57 -20.32
C GLY A 130 7.65 17.38 -19.65
N GLY A 131 7.38 17.90 -18.44
CA GLY A 131 8.36 18.63 -17.65
C GLY A 131 9.60 17.80 -17.31
N LEU A 132 9.41 16.56 -16.83
CA LEU A 132 10.52 15.64 -16.53
C LEU A 132 11.35 15.31 -17.78
N ASN A 133 10.70 15.09 -18.92
CA ASN A 133 11.41 14.79 -20.18
C ASN A 133 12.20 15.98 -20.73
N GLN A 134 11.79 17.22 -20.43
CA GLN A 134 12.51 18.43 -20.83
C GLN A 134 13.69 18.74 -19.90
N HIS A 135 13.59 18.42 -18.61
CA HIS A 135 14.62 18.75 -17.61
C HIS A 135 15.65 17.62 -17.42
N ILE A 136 15.34 16.40 -17.85
CA ILE A 136 16.23 15.24 -17.75
C ILE A 136 16.54 14.77 -19.18
N GLU A 137 17.63 15.29 -19.76
CA GLU A 137 18.01 15.03 -21.16
C GLU A 137 18.15 13.53 -21.49
N SER A 138 18.55 12.72 -20.52
CA SER A 138 18.76 11.28 -20.66
C SER A 138 17.49 10.44 -20.49
N ALA A 139 16.44 11.00 -19.89
CA ALA A 139 15.19 10.28 -19.68
C ALA A 139 14.33 10.29 -20.96
N ARG A 140 13.53 9.24 -21.13
CA ARG A 140 12.59 9.13 -22.26
C ARG A 140 11.23 8.66 -21.78
N VAL A 141 10.16 9.34 -22.20
CA VAL A 141 8.80 8.91 -21.89
C VAL A 141 8.44 7.67 -22.73
N LYS A 142 8.00 6.61 -22.06
CA LYS A 142 7.54 5.36 -22.68
C LYS A 142 6.29 4.86 -21.98
N LEU A 143 5.17 4.81 -22.69
CA LEU A 143 3.89 4.39 -22.10
C LEU A 143 3.76 2.87 -21.93
N THR A 144 4.46 2.10 -22.78
CA THR A 144 4.40 0.64 -22.82
C THR A 144 5.68 0.04 -22.26
N ASN A 145 5.57 -0.75 -21.18
CA ASN A 145 6.70 -1.37 -20.48
C ASN A 145 7.88 -0.40 -20.21
N PRO A 146 7.66 0.65 -19.39
CA PRO A 146 8.72 1.53 -18.92
C PRO A 146 9.61 0.82 -17.89
N GLU A 147 10.86 1.27 -17.78
CA GLU A 147 11.77 0.80 -16.72
C GLU A 147 11.37 1.36 -15.35
N VAL A 148 10.91 2.62 -15.32
CA VAL A 148 10.48 3.30 -14.09
C VAL A 148 9.05 3.81 -14.24
N THR A 149 8.21 3.52 -13.25
CA THR A 149 6.87 4.11 -13.17
C THR A 149 6.83 5.10 -12.02
N VAL A 150 6.66 6.38 -12.35
CA VAL A 150 6.50 7.47 -11.39
C VAL A 150 5.04 7.47 -10.96
N HIS A 151 4.80 7.09 -9.70
CA HIS A 151 3.46 7.06 -9.13
C HIS A 151 3.23 8.30 -8.26
N LEU A 152 2.23 9.09 -8.64
CA LEU A 152 1.80 10.28 -7.90
C LEU A 152 0.36 10.06 -7.45
N GLU A 153 0.06 10.32 -6.18
CA GLU A 153 -1.33 10.40 -5.72
C GLU A 153 -1.63 11.83 -5.27
N VAL A 154 -2.69 12.43 -5.82
CA VAL A 154 -3.22 13.73 -5.41
C VAL A 154 -4.47 13.46 -4.58
N GLU A 155 -4.42 13.82 -3.30
CA GLU A 155 -5.53 13.65 -2.35
C GLU A 155 -5.86 15.02 -1.75
N ASP A 156 -6.99 15.58 -2.16
CA ASP A 156 -7.40 16.93 -1.78
C ASP A 156 -6.27 17.96 -2.04
N ASP A 157 -5.85 18.74 -1.05
CA ASP A 157 -4.79 19.75 -1.16
C ASP A 157 -3.36 19.17 -1.02
N ARG A 158 -3.23 17.83 -1.05
CA ARG A 158 -1.98 17.14 -0.77
C ARG A 158 -1.50 16.26 -1.91
N LEU A 159 -0.18 16.28 -2.10
CA LEU A 159 0.53 15.42 -3.04
C LEU A 159 1.27 14.34 -2.24
N LEU A 160 0.99 13.09 -2.60
CA LEU A 160 1.69 11.92 -2.10
C LEU A 160 2.67 11.42 -3.16
N LEU A 161 3.96 11.63 -2.90
CA LEU A 161 5.07 11.18 -3.75
C LEU A 161 5.52 9.79 -3.29
N ILE A 162 5.40 8.77 -4.14
CA ILE A 162 5.81 7.42 -3.78
C ILE A 162 7.32 7.25 -4.00
N LYS A 163 8.11 7.29 -2.91
CA LYS A 163 9.57 7.15 -2.96
C LYS A 163 10.02 5.74 -3.28
N GLY A 164 9.27 4.75 -2.79
CA GLY A 164 9.65 3.35 -2.93
C GLY A 164 8.53 2.39 -2.54
N ARG A 165 8.58 1.22 -3.14
CA ARG A 165 7.72 0.08 -2.81
C ARG A 165 8.58 -1.04 -2.25
N TYR A 166 8.19 -1.54 -1.08
CA TYR A 166 8.88 -2.63 -0.39
C TYR A 166 7.91 -3.78 -0.15
N GLU A 167 8.32 -4.98 -0.48
CA GLU A 167 7.49 -6.17 -0.27
C GLU A 167 7.50 -6.57 1.21
N GLY A 168 6.33 -6.91 1.73
CA GLY A 168 6.17 -7.49 3.05
C GLY A 168 6.21 -9.01 3.01
N ILE A 169 6.27 -9.63 4.19
CA ILE A 169 6.29 -11.10 4.31
C ILE A 169 4.95 -11.77 3.93
N GLY A 170 3.86 -11.01 3.82
CA GLY A 170 2.53 -11.55 3.51
C GLY A 170 1.90 -12.35 4.66
N GLY A 171 0.95 -13.22 4.33
CA GLY A 171 0.28 -14.08 5.29
C GLY A 171 -0.86 -13.41 6.07
N PHE A 172 -1.18 -13.94 7.26
CA PHE A 172 -2.23 -13.40 8.13
C PHE A 172 -1.61 -12.73 9.37
N PRO A 173 -2.24 -11.65 9.88
CA PRO A 173 -1.75 -11.01 11.09
C PRO A 173 -2.01 -11.91 12.31
N ASP A 174 -0.93 -12.32 12.96
CA ASP A 174 -0.96 -13.18 14.13
C ASP A 174 -1.37 -12.39 15.38
N ARG A 175 -2.16 -13.02 16.26
CA ARG A 175 -2.58 -12.41 17.53
C ARG A 175 -1.44 -12.35 18.57
N HIS A 176 -0.41 -13.18 18.40
CA HIS A 176 0.73 -13.32 19.31
C HIS A 176 2.04 -13.34 18.51
N PRO A 177 2.66 -12.18 18.26
CA PRO A 177 3.99 -12.13 17.65
C PRO A 177 4.97 -12.84 18.59
N GLY A 178 5.44 -14.04 18.22
CA GLY A 178 6.41 -14.83 18.99
C GLY A 178 6.01 -16.26 19.40
N ARG A 179 4.76 -16.72 19.14
CA ARG A 179 4.38 -18.14 19.37
C ARG A 179 4.18 -18.96 18.09
N CYS A 180 4.44 -18.38 16.92
CA CYS A 180 4.13 -18.98 15.63
C CYS A 180 5.37 -19.64 14.97
N ALA A 181 5.91 -20.67 15.60
CA ALA A 181 6.72 -21.67 14.89
C ALA A 181 6.01 -23.03 14.73
N VAL A 182 4.85 -23.25 15.38
CA VAL A 182 4.28 -24.62 15.48
C VAL A 182 2.79 -24.74 15.10
N ALA A 183 2.09 -23.64 14.81
CA ALA A 183 0.63 -23.70 14.59
C ALA A 183 0.19 -23.76 13.12
N HIS A 184 1.12 -23.77 12.15
CA HIS A 184 0.77 -23.65 10.73
C HIS A 184 0.20 -24.93 10.08
N PHE A 185 0.14 -26.07 10.79
CA PHE A 185 -0.38 -27.32 10.22
C PHE A 185 -1.69 -27.83 10.81
N ARG A 186 -2.12 -27.35 11.99
CA ARG A 186 -3.27 -27.98 12.69
C ARG A 186 -4.59 -27.24 12.53
N TRP A 187 -4.57 -25.95 12.17
CA TRP A 187 -5.80 -25.16 11.99
C TRP A 187 -6.43 -25.24 10.60
N PHE A 188 -5.69 -25.70 9.58
CA PHE A 188 -6.23 -25.83 8.22
C PHE A 188 -7.19 -27.03 8.06
N ARG A 189 -7.09 -28.06 8.93
CA ARG A 189 -7.85 -29.31 8.76
C ARG A 189 -9.19 -29.36 9.52
N LEU A 190 -9.43 -28.49 10.50
CA LEU A 190 -10.59 -28.62 11.41
C LEU A 190 -11.76 -27.65 11.17
N ARG A 191 -11.63 -26.64 10.29
CA ARG A 191 -12.78 -25.76 9.95
C ARG A 191 -13.22 -25.79 8.48
N CYS A 192 -12.42 -26.31 7.56
CA CYS A 192 -12.88 -26.51 6.18
C CYS A 192 -13.75 -27.77 6.02
N PHE A 193 -13.68 -28.75 6.93
CA PHE A 193 -14.51 -29.96 6.82
C PHE A 193 -15.95 -29.78 7.31
N GLN A 194 -16.22 -28.82 8.21
CA GLN A 194 -17.57 -28.60 8.73
C GLN A 194 -18.47 -27.81 7.76
N LEU A 195 -17.90 -27.03 6.85
CA LEU A 195 -18.68 -26.24 5.88
C LEU A 195 -18.97 -26.98 4.56
N TYR A 196 -18.42 -28.19 4.38
CA TYR A 196 -18.60 -28.98 3.15
C TYR A 196 -19.55 -30.19 3.31
N VAL A 197 -20.01 -30.49 4.53
CA VAL A 197 -20.91 -31.63 4.80
C VAL A 197 -22.38 -31.21 4.96
N ASP A 198 -22.70 -29.93 5.11
CA ASP A 198 -24.09 -29.44 5.22
C ASP A 198 -24.77 -29.09 3.87
N ALA A 199 -24.07 -29.25 2.73
CA ALA A 199 -24.62 -28.93 1.40
C ALA A 199 -25.30 -30.13 0.69
N SER A 200 -25.41 -31.30 1.34
CA SER A 200 -25.97 -32.52 0.73
C SER A 200 -27.38 -32.93 1.22
N ARG A 201 -28.12 -32.01 1.89
CA ARG A 201 -29.54 -32.21 2.21
C ARG A 201 -30.43 -31.17 1.52
N LEU A 202 -30.56 -31.32 0.19
CA LEU A 202 -31.68 -30.77 -0.56
C LEU A 202 -32.74 -31.86 -0.73
N PRO A 203 -34.02 -31.61 -0.37
CA PRO A 203 -35.10 -32.56 -0.59
C PRO A 203 -35.42 -32.70 -2.08
N ARG A 204 -35.53 -33.96 -2.52
CA ARG A 204 -36.08 -34.38 -3.81
C ARG A 204 -37.54 -33.95 -3.92
N ALA A 205 -37.89 -33.10 -4.88
CA ALA A 205 -39.26 -32.96 -5.38
C ALA A 205 -39.26 -32.29 -6.77
N LEU A 206 -38.98 -33.08 -7.81
CA LEU A 206 -39.47 -32.84 -9.17
C LEU A 206 -39.58 -34.21 -9.85
N LEU A 207 -40.80 -34.74 -9.89
CA LEU A 207 -41.20 -35.91 -10.65
C LEU A 207 -42.68 -35.73 -11.02
N PHE A 208 -42.98 -35.90 -12.31
CA PHE A 208 -44.28 -35.79 -12.99
C PHE A 208 -44.82 -34.35 -13.07
N LEU A 209 -45.08 -33.75 -14.24
CA LEU A 209 -45.41 -34.23 -15.59
C LEU A 209 -44.91 -33.21 -16.63
#